data_AF-A0A6C0HMV9-F1
#
_entry.id   AF-A0A6C0HMV9-F1
#
_cell.length_a   1.000
_cell.length_b   1.000
_cell.length_c   1.000
_cell.angle_alpha   90.00
_cell.angle_beta   90.00
_cell.angle_gamma   90.00
#
_symmetry.space_group_name_H-M   'P 1'
#
loop_
_entity.id
_entity.type
_entity.pdbx_description
1 polymer ?
#
loop_
_entity_poly.entity_id
_entity_poly.type
_entity_poly.pdbx_seq_one_letter_code
_entity_poly.pdbx_strand_id
1 'polypeptide(L)'
;MIEFIHHTIPNQQWESNTGNREYKRILNIGNDAEIQNDIKKNKLKQSDNICINYMKELKLTNKINRRASQLQYRLIEGQGKAIYLIGVEDNGNVDGISMTNLMESINFLCKMIEIVNAKIDKIRIYYGNLENKYICTARIKLPNYIPEKYSSI
;
A
#
# COMPACT_ATOMS: atom_id res chain seq x y z
N MET A 1 12.37 0.74 12.15
CA MET A 1 13.65 1.15 11.53
C MET A 1 13.54 0.92 10.02
N ILE A 2 13.93 1.92 9.22
CA ILE A 2 14.00 1.81 7.76
C ILE A 2 15.44 1.43 7.40
N GLU A 3 15.61 0.39 6.60
CA GLU A 3 16.91 -0.07 6.10
C GLU A 3 16.95 0.05 4.58
N PHE A 4 18.00 0.66 4.03
CA PHE A 4 18.26 0.61 2.61
C PHE A 4 19.24 -0.53 2.32
N ILE A 5 18.92 -1.35 1.34
CA ILE A 5 19.64 -2.57 1.01
C ILE A 5 20.11 -2.48 -0.44
N HIS A 6 21.43 -2.45 -0.63
CA HIS A 6 22.08 -2.28 -1.93
C HIS A 6 22.11 -3.59 -2.76
N HIS A 7 21.01 -4.34 -2.77
CA HIS A 7 20.83 -5.51 -3.63
C HIS A 7 19.36 -5.64 -4.07
N THR A 8 19.12 -6.36 -5.17
CA THR A 8 17.77 -6.73 -5.59
C THR A 8 17.25 -7.88 -4.75
N ILE A 9 15.93 -7.95 -4.53
CA ILE A 9 15.32 -9.17 -3.97
C ILE A 9 15.22 -10.23 -5.08
N PRO A 10 15.27 -11.53 -4.75
CA PRO A 10 15.00 -12.56 -5.74
C PRO A 10 13.58 -12.41 -6.28
N ASN A 11 13.33 -12.96 -7.47
CA ASN A 11 11.98 -13.05 -8.03
C ASN A 11 11.04 -13.69 -7.02
N GLN A 12 9.84 -13.13 -6.91
CA GLN A 12 8.84 -13.64 -6.01
C GLN A 12 7.97 -14.68 -6.73
N GLN A 13 7.38 -15.60 -5.96
CA GLN A 13 6.30 -16.43 -6.47
C GLN A 13 5.05 -15.58 -6.68
N TRP A 14 4.12 -16.03 -7.51
CA TRP A 14 2.84 -15.36 -7.71
C TRP A 14 2.12 -15.08 -6.40
N GLU A 15 1.43 -13.94 -6.33
CA GLU A 15 0.63 -13.58 -5.17
C GLU A 15 -0.51 -14.58 -4.98
N SER A 16 -0.63 -15.11 -3.76
CA SER A 16 -1.81 -15.88 -3.36
C SER A 16 -2.89 -14.94 -2.81
N ASN A 17 -4.14 -15.25 -3.09
CA ASN A 17 -5.29 -14.60 -2.45
C ASN A 17 -5.42 -14.94 -0.95
N THR A 18 -4.65 -15.92 -0.46
CA THR A 18 -4.64 -16.37 0.94
C THR A 18 -3.29 -16.09 1.62
N GLY A 19 -3.26 -16.17 2.95
CA GLY A 19 -2.05 -15.96 3.73
C GLY A 19 -1.74 -14.49 3.97
N ASN A 20 -0.53 -14.23 4.48
CA ASN A 20 -0.18 -12.96 5.11
C ASN A 20 0.70 -12.03 4.27
N ARG A 21 0.87 -12.34 2.97
CA ARG A 21 1.63 -11.52 2.04
C ARG A 21 0.69 -10.78 1.12
N GLU A 22 1.02 -9.53 0.83
CA GLU A 22 0.33 -8.71 -0.16
C GLU A 22 1.36 -8.07 -1.09
N TYR A 23 1.15 -8.18 -2.40
CA TYR A 23 1.97 -7.49 -3.40
C TYR A 23 1.22 -6.31 -3.97
N LYS A 24 1.92 -5.21 -4.20
CA LYS A 24 1.37 -4.06 -4.91
C LYS A 24 2.46 -3.39 -5.73
N ARG A 25 2.23 -3.21 -7.03
CA ARG A 25 3.11 -2.36 -7.84
C ARG A 25 3.15 -0.94 -7.27
N ILE A 26 1.98 -0.33 -7.02
CA ILE A 26 1.83 0.97 -6.36
C ILE A 26 0.59 0.92 -5.45
N LEU A 27 0.67 1.48 -4.23
CA LEU A 27 -0.50 1.60 -3.34
C LEU A 27 -1.35 2.84 -3.66
N ASN A 28 -0.69 3.91 -4.11
CA ASN A 28 -1.32 5.13 -4.57
C ASN A 28 -1.79 5.03 -6.04
N ILE A 29 -3.07 5.30 -6.31
CA ILE A 29 -3.51 5.75 -7.64
C ILE A 29 -4.66 6.72 -7.40
N GLY A 30 -4.48 7.94 -7.85
CA GLY A 30 -5.53 8.95 -7.85
C GLY A 30 -4.99 10.28 -7.40
N ASN A 31 -4.22 10.93 -8.27
CA ASN A 31 -4.31 12.34 -8.60
C ASN A 31 -3.16 12.61 -9.57
N ASP A 32 -3.49 12.77 -10.85
CA ASP A 32 -3.00 13.86 -11.71
C ASP A 32 -3.38 13.59 -13.17
N ALA A 33 -3.12 12.41 -13.72
CA ALA A 33 -3.28 12.17 -15.17
C ALA A 33 -4.74 12.10 -15.67
N GLU A 34 -5.65 11.39 -14.99
CA GLU A 34 -7.06 11.30 -15.44
C GLU A 34 -7.84 12.59 -15.15
N ILE A 35 -7.55 13.23 -14.02
CA ILE A 35 -8.28 14.42 -13.55
C ILE A 35 -7.84 15.68 -14.31
N GLN A 36 -6.56 15.81 -14.70
CA GLN A 36 -6.12 16.94 -15.53
C GLN A 36 -6.80 16.93 -16.91
N ASN A 37 -7.14 15.76 -17.45
CA ASN A 37 -7.91 15.63 -18.68
C ASN A 37 -9.36 16.09 -18.50
N ASP A 38 -10.01 15.75 -17.39
CA ASP A 38 -11.39 16.18 -17.10
C ASP A 38 -11.49 17.67 -16.72
N ILE A 39 -10.49 18.22 -16.02
CA ILE A 39 -10.45 19.65 -15.63
C ILE A 39 -10.11 20.54 -16.84
N LYS A 40 -9.20 20.12 -17.74
CA LYS A 40 -8.93 20.90 -18.97
C LYS A 40 -10.16 21.00 -19.87
N LYS A 41 -11.05 20.01 -19.82
CA LYS A 41 -12.27 19.95 -20.64
C LYS A 41 -13.38 20.86 -20.12
N ASN A 42 -13.39 21.16 -18.82
CA ASN A 42 -14.42 21.98 -18.17
C ASN A 42 -13.78 23.22 -17.53
N LYS A 43 -13.92 24.40 -18.15
CA LYS A 43 -13.62 25.70 -17.49
C LYS A 43 -14.59 25.88 -16.31
N LEU A 44 -14.21 25.43 -15.12
CA LEU A 44 -15.08 25.28 -13.95
C LEU A 44 -15.15 26.56 -13.10
N LYS A 45 -16.34 26.88 -12.58
CA LYS A 45 -16.56 27.99 -11.64
C LYS A 45 -16.10 27.59 -10.23
N GLN A 46 -15.92 28.57 -9.34
CA GLN A 46 -15.41 28.33 -7.98
C GLN A 46 -16.27 27.39 -7.13
N SER A 47 -17.60 27.38 -7.33
CA SER A 47 -18.52 26.42 -6.70
C SER A 47 -18.25 24.97 -7.11
N ASP A 48 -17.89 24.76 -8.38
CA ASP A 48 -17.66 23.43 -8.94
C ASP A 48 -16.36 22.84 -8.38
N ASN A 49 -15.36 23.68 -8.13
CA ASN A 49 -14.09 23.28 -7.52
C ASN A 49 -14.26 22.71 -6.10
N ILE A 50 -15.16 23.27 -5.29
CA ILE A 50 -15.42 22.79 -3.92
C ILE A 50 -16.07 21.40 -3.96
N CYS A 51 -17.14 21.24 -4.76
CA CYS A 51 -17.81 19.95 -4.93
C CYS A 51 -16.86 18.87 -5.46
N ILE A 52 -16.03 19.21 -6.44
CA ILE A 52 -15.02 18.31 -7.00
C ILE A 52 -14.01 17.88 -5.93
N ASN A 53 -13.53 18.80 -5.09
CA ASN A 53 -12.57 18.47 -4.04
C ASN A 53 -13.18 17.52 -3.00
N TYR A 54 -14.40 17.78 -2.55
CA TYR A 54 -15.09 16.89 -1.63
C TYR A 54 -15.29 15.48 -2.21
N MET A 55 -15.69 15.38 -3.48
CA MET A 55 -15.82 14.08 -4.16
C MET A 55 -14.49 13.34 -4.25
N LYS A 56 -13.36 14.04 -4.46
CA LYS A 56 -12.02 13.45 -4.47
C LYS A 56 -11.65 12.90 -3.09
N GLU A 57 -11.88 13.67 -2.03
CA GLU A 57 -11.60 13.26 -0.66
C GLU A 57 -12.42 12.03 -0.25
N LEU A 58 -13.71 11.98 -0.62
CA LEU A 58 -14.56 10.81 -0.38
C LEU A 58 -14.05 9.56 -1.11
N LYS A 59 -13.69 9.68 -2.40
CA LYS A 59 -13.13 8.56 -3.18
C LYS A 59 -11.83 8.05 -2.58
N LEU A 60 -10.95 8.96 -2.16
CA LEU A 60 -9.68 8.61 -1.52
C LEU A 60 -9.91 7.87 -0.20
N THR A 61 -10.81 8.39 0.64
CA THR A 61 -11.17 7.77 1.92
C THR A 61 -11.71 6.35 1.73
N ASN A 62 -12.66 6.16 0.80
CA ASN A 62 -13.21 4.84 0.49
C ASN A 62 -12.13 3.86 0.01
N LYS A 63 -11.19 4.34 -0.81
CA LYS A 63 -10.09 3.53 -1.30
C LYS A 63 -9.12 3.13 -0.19
N ILE A 64 -8.76 4.06 0.69
CA ILE A 64 -7.93 3.78 1.86
C ILE A 64 -8.60 2.74 2.74
N ASN A 65 -9.89 2.92 3.08
CA ASN A 65 -10.64 1.97 3.90
C ASN A 65 -10.67 0.57 3.28
N ARG A 66 -10.93 0.46 1.98
CA ARG A 66 -10.90 -0.84 1.28
C ARG A 66 -9.52 -1.52 1.37
N ARG A 67 -8.43 -0.75 1.23
CA ARG A 67 -7.06 -1.28 1.37
C ARG A 67 -6.74 -1.63 2.82
N ALA A 68 -7.21 -0.85 3.79
CA ALA A 68 -7.07 -1.14 5.22
C ALA A 68 -7.78 -2.46 5.59
N SER A 69 -8.99 -2.70 5.07
CA SER A 69 -9.67 -3.99 5.24
C SER A 69 -8.86 -5.16 4.66
N GLN A 70 -8.21 -4.98 3.51
CA GLN A 70 -7.29 -5.99 2.95
C GLN A 70 -6.10 -6.25 3.88
N LEU A 71 -5.47 -5.19 4.41
CA LEU A 71 -4.39 -5.32 5.39
C LEU A 71 -4.86 -6.08 6.65
N GLN A 72 -6.04 -5.77 7.16
CA GLN A 72 -6.62 -6.44 8.32
C GLN A 72 -6.81 -7.94 8.06
N TYR A 73 -7.34 -8.31 6.89
CA TYR A 73 -7.46 -9.70 6.47
C TYR A 73 -6.10 -10.42 6.49
N ARG A 74 -5.06 -9.81 5.87
CA ARG A 74 -3.70 -10.38 5.86
C ARG A 74 -3.10 -10.53 7.26
N LEU A 75 -3.40 -9.60 8.17
CA LEU A 75 -2.97 -9.69 9.57
C LEU A 75 -3.66 -10.85 10.29
N ILE A 76 -4.96 -11.06 10.08
CA ILE A 76 -5.71 -12.17 10.70
C ILE A 76 -5.16 -13.52 10.21
N GLU A 77 -5.05 -13.69 8.89
CA GLU A 77 -4.48 -14.90 8.26
C GLU A 77 -3.05 -15.19 8.75
N GLY A 78 -2.28 -14.13 9.00
CA GLY A 78 -0.91 -14.19 9.46
C GLY A 78 -0.71 -14.20 10.97
N GLN A 79 -1.75 -14.47 11.76
CA GLN A 79 -1.69 -14.47 13.22
C GLN A 79 -1.12 -13.18 13.81
N GLY A 80 -1.65 -12.05 13.35
CA GLY A 80 -1.23 -10.71 13.73
C GLY A 80 0.02 -10.22 13.01
N LYS A 81 0.48 -10.88 11.95
CA LYS A 81 1.69 -10.48 11.19
C LYS A 81 1.43 -10.49 9.69
N ALA A 82 1.74 -9.40 9.01
CA ALA A 82 1.63 -9.30 7.56
C ALA A 82 2.92 -8.77 6.92
N ILE A 83 3.14 -9.12 5.64
CA ILE A 83 4.27 -8.63 4.84
C ILE A 83 3.71 -7.98 3.58
N TYR A 84 3.99 -6.70 3.40
CA TYR A 84 3.66 -5.96 2.19
C TYR A 84 4.89 -5.80 1.31
N LEU A 85 4.76 -6.10 0.02
CA LEU A 85 5.79 -5.88 -0.98
C LEU A 85 5.29 -4.84 -1.97
N ILE A 86 5.87 -3.64 -1.91
CA ILE A 86 5.56 -2.51 -2.79
C ILE A 86 6.59 -2.43 -3.91
N GLY A 87 6.14 -2.22 -5.14
CA GLY A 87 6.99 -2.28 -6.35
C GLY A 87 7.11 -3.68 -6.92
N VAL A 88 6.27 -4.62 -6.46
CA VAL A 88 6.20 -6.00 -6.94
C VAL A 88 4.84 -6.21 -7.58
N GLU A 89 4.80 -6.86 -8.73
CA GLU A 89 3.56 -7.23 -9.42
C GLU A 89 3.00 -8.54 -8.91
N ASP A 90 1.70 -8.77 -9.14
CA ASP A 90 0.97 -9.97 -8.69
C ASP A 90 1.56 -11.27 -9.30
N ASN A 91 2.21 -11.17 -10.47
CA ASN A 91 2.97 -12.26 -11.11
C ASN A 91 4.34 -12.55 -10.45
N GLY A 92 4.72 -11.78 -9.41
CA GLY A 92 5.99 -11.89 -8.70
C GLY A 92 7.16 -11.11 -9.33
N ASN A 93 6.90 -10.30 -10.36
CA ASN A 93 7.93 -9.47 -11.01
C ASN A 93 8.41 -8.35 -10.08
N VAL A 94 9.73 -8.16 -10.04
CA VAL A 94 10.46 -7.29 -9.11
C VAL A 94 11.15 -6.11 -9.84
N ASP A 95 10.49 -5.57 -10.86
CA ASP A 95 10.98 -4.41 -11.61
C ASP A 95 11.12 -3.14 -10.76
N GLY A 96 10.31 -3.00 -9.70
CA GLY A 96 10.31 -1.85 -8.82
C GLY A 96 9.60 -0.61 -9.40
N ILE A 97 9.59 0.45 -8.60
CA ILE A 97 8.98 1.74 -8.94
C ILE A 97 9.92 2.91 -8.61
N SER A 98 9.62 4.12 -9.10
CA SER A 98 10.42 5.30 -8.76
C SER A 98 10.40 5.57 -7.25
N MET A 99 11.46 6.19 -6.73
CA MET A 99 11.54 6.54 -5.31
C MET A 99 10.34 7.41 -4.87
N THR A 100 9.91 8.36 -5.71
CA THR A 100 8.73 9.20 -5.45
C THR A 100 7.47 8.35 -5.23
N ASN A 101 7.16 7.45 -6.17
CA ASN A 101 5.99 6.56 -6.06
C ASN A 101 6.09 5.61 -4.87
N LEU A 102 7.31 5.19 -4.52
CA LEU A 102 7.58 4.35 -3.37
C LEU A 102 7.26 5.07 -2.07
N MET A 103 7.74 6.31 -1.91
CA MET A 103 7.49 7.14 -0.73
C MET A 103 6.00 7.47 -0.57
N GLU A 104 5.32 7.79 -1.67
CA GLU A 104 3.85 7.96 -1.65
C GLU A 104 3.11 6.69 -1.23
N SER A 105 3.56 5.54 -1.75
CA SER A 105 2.97 4.25 -1.39
C SER A 105 3.20 3.89 0.07
N ILE A 106 4.40 4.18 0.61
CA ILE A 106 4.71 4.00 2.04
C ILE A 106 3.82 4.92 2.89
N ASN A 107 3.64 6.19 2.49
CA ASN A 107 2.75 7.11 3.20
C ASN A 107 1.30 6.60 3.20
N PHE A 108 0.83 6.06 2.07
CA PHE A 108 -0.49 5.44 1.98
C PHE A 108 -0.60 4.21 2.88
N LEU A 109 0.45 3.38 2.95
CA LEU A 109 0.51 2.24 3.86
C LEU A 109 0.44 2.68 5.33
N CYS A 110 1.11 3.76 5.72
CA CYS A 110 1.02 4.31 7.08
C CYS A 110 -0.42 4.65 7.45
N LYS A 111 -1.18 5.31 6.56
CA LYS A 111 -2.60 5.61 6.77
C LYS A 111 -3.46 4.35 6.94
N MET A 112 -3.19 3.31 6.15
CA MET A 112 -3.87 2.02 6.31
C MET A 112 -3.60 1.40 7.69
N ILE A 113 -2.36 1.49 8.16
CA ILE A 113 -1.92 0.92 9.44
C ILE A 113 -2.57 1.64 10.62
N GLU A 114 -2.73 2.96 10.54
CA GLU A 114 -3.46 3.76 11.54
C GLU A 114 -4.91 3.29 11.67
N ILE A 115 -5.61 3.06 10.54
CA ILE A 115 -7.01 2.60 10.53
C ILE A 115 -7.16 1.22 11.18
N VAL A 116 -6.21 0.31 10.95
CA VAL A 116 -6.24 -1.06 11.50
C VAL A 116 -5.65 -1.13 12.92
N ASN A 117 -5.14 -0.01 13.46
CA ASN A 117 -4.43 0.04 14.73
C ASN A 117 -3.26 -0.96 14.81
N ALA A 118 -2.54 -1.10 13.71
CA ALA A 118 -1.36 -1.97 13.60
C ALA A 118 -0.06 -1.16 13.77
N LYS A 119 1.09 -1.83 13.71
CA LYS A 119 2.41 -1.20 13.79
C LYS A 119 3.34 -1.72 12.70
N ILE A 120 4.12 -0.83 12.10
CA ILE A 120 5.25 -1.23 11.25
C ILE A 120 6.40 -1.69 12.15
N ASP A 121 6.78 -2.96 12.01
CA ASP A 121 7.93 -3.55 12.67
C ASP A 121 9.22 -3.19 11.94
N LYS A 122 9.22 -3.34 10.61
CA LYS A 122 10.41 -3.14 9.78
C LYS A 122 10.05 -2.70 8.37
N ILE A 123 10.81 -1.74 7.83
CA ILE A 123 10.76 -1.38 6.41
C ILE A 123 12.14 -1.63 5.83
N ARG A 124 12.20 -2.27 4.66
CA ARG A 124 13.42 -2.43 3.88
C ARG A 124 13.18 -1.98 2.46
N ILE A 125 14.11 -1.22 1.92
CA ILE A 125 14.09 -0.74 0.55
C ILE A 125 15.23 -1.41 -0.22
N TYR A 126 14.93 -1.89 -1.41
CA TYR A 126 15.83 -2.63 -2.29
C TYR A 126 15.86 -1.95 -3.67
N TYR A 127 16.89 -2.23 -4.46
CA TYR A 127 16.83 -1.95 -5.90
C TYR A 127 15.84 -2.90 -6.59
N GLY A 128 15.14 -2.40 -7.60
CA GLY A 128 14.38 -3.23 -8.55
C GLY A 128 15.27 -3.73 -9.68
N ASN A 129 14.72 -4.58 -10.55
CA ASN A 129 15.43 -5.05 -11.75
C ASN A 129 15.68 -3.93 -12.77
N LEU A 130 14.82 -2.90 -12.78
CA LEU A 130 14.96 -1.76 -13.67
C LEU A 130 15.82 -0.66 -13.03
N GLU A 131 16.57 0.04 -13.87
CA GLU A 131 17.45 1.13 -13.42
C GLU A 131 16.66 2.23 -12.70
N ASN A 132 17.21 2.71 -11.57
CA ASN A 132 16.62 3.75 -10.72
C ASN A 132 15.20 3.42 -10.22
N LYS A 133 14.87 2.13 -10.13
CA LYS A 133 13.65 1.63 -9.50
C LYS A 133 13.96 0.92 -8.19
N TYR A 134 12.96 0.92 -7.32
CA TYR A 134 13.07 0.48 -5.94
C TYR A 134 11.86 -0.36 -5.54
N ILE A 135 12.09 -1.26 -4.60
CA ILE A 135 11.09 -2.11 -3.97
C ILE A 135 11.12 -1.87 -2.48
N CYS A 136 9.95 -1.90 -1.84
CA CYS A 136 9.85 -1.82 -0.39
C CYS A 136 9.20 -3.09 0.14
N THR A 137 9.81 -3.69 1.17
CA THR A 137 9.15 -4.71 1.99
C THR A 137 8.84 -4.11 3.35
N ALA A 138 7.57 -4.12 3.74
CA ALA A 138 7.11 -3.68 5.04
C ALA A 138 6.59 -4.87 5.85
N ARG A 139 7.15 -5.09 7.03
CA ARG A 139 6.64 -6.05 8.03
C ARG A 139 5.74 -5.31 9.00
N ILE A 140 4.50 -5.78 9.09
CA ILE A 140 3.46 -5.16 9.89
C ILE A 140 3.02 -6.17 10.96
N LYS A 141 2.79 -5.68 12.17
CA LYS A 141 2.35 -6.48 13.32
C LYS A 141 1.18 -5.82 14.00
N LEU A 142 0.23 -6.62 14.49
CA LEU A 142 -0.83 -6.16 15.37
C LEU A 142 -0.35 -6.31 16.82
N PRO A 143 -0.25 -5.23 17.62
CA PRO A 143 0.40 -5.25 18.93
C PRO A 143 -0.32 -6.13 19.96
N ASN A 144 -1.66 -6.20 19.90
CA ASN A 144 -2.49 -6.93 20.86
C ASN A 144 -3.24 -8.10 20.18
N TYR A 145 -2.58 -8.84 19.30
CA TYR A 145 -3.22 -9.97 18.62
C TYR A 145 -3.52 -11.11 19.61
N ILE A 146 -4.81 -11.40 19.81
CA ILE A 146 -5.29 -12.56 20.55
C ILE A 146 -5.75 -13.58 19.50
N PRO A 147 -5.11 -14.77 19.40
CA PRO A 147 -5.56 -15.81 18.50
C PRO A 147 -6.96 -16.29 18.89
N GLU A 148 -7.87 -16.47 17.92
CA GLU A 148 -9.26 -16.91 18.15
C GLU A 148 -9.35 -18.25 18.94
N LYS A 149 -8.30 -19.07 18.94
CA LYS A 149 -8.23 -20.29 19.77
C LYS A 149 -8.26 -20.03 21.29
N TYR A 150 -8.13 -18.79 21.73
CA TYR A 150 -8.16 -18.40 23.16
C TYR A 150 -9.37 -17.54 23.55
N SER A 151 -10.32 -17.28 22.64
CA SER A 151 -11.53 -16.50 22.93
C SER A 151 -12.72 -17.35 23.41
N SER A 152 -12.50 -18.63 23.72
CA SER A 152 -13.51 -19.57 24.21
C SER A 152 -13.07 -20.19 25.55
N ILE A 153 -12.88 -19.34 26.56
CA ILE A 153 -12.74 -19.74 27.96
C ILE A 153 -13.86 -19.07 28.74
#